data_AF-A0A1C5FKR3-F1
#
_entry.id   AF-A0A1C5FKR3-F1
#
_cell.length_a   1.000
_cell.length_b   1.000
_cell.length_c   1.000
_cell.angle_alpha   90.00
_cell.angle_beta   90.00
_cell.angle_gamma   90.00
#
_symmetry.space_group_name_H-M   'P 1'
#
loop_
_entity.id
_entity.type
_entity.pdbx_description
1 polymer ?
#
loop_
_entity_poly.entity_id
_entity_poly.type
_entity_poly.pdbx_seq_one_letter_code
_entity_poly.pdbx_strand_id
1 'polypeptide(L)'
;AAIGRGGGLPMPPTYAAARPEALEEIPEAEFPLVVKPADGSSGRAVRLVPTPDRLRELRTELAAEEMLIAQPYVPNSGVDLKVYCVDGELYATERVSPLSPDGNARGRRVPLSAEVAAIAAEVGAVYGLDLYGVDVLLGPDGPVVVDVNDFPSFTEVPDAAARVGRAILELARRGGGRSKAALVGALHGPVRGPEPVPARGRVTATVSGGR
;
A
#
# COMPACT_ATOMS: atom_id res chain seq x y z
N ALA A 1 0.89 -6.23 2.00
CA ALA A 1 1.27 -6.14 0.57
C ALA A 1 1.29 -7.50 -0.13
N ALA A 2 2.20 -8.43 0.21
CA ALA A 2 2.29 -9.73 -0.47
C ALA A 2 0.99 -10.55 -0.38
N ILE A 3 0.43 -10.69 0.83
CA ILE A 3 -0.88 -11.32 1.07
C ILE A 3 -1.98 -10.60 0.27
N GLY A 4 -2.03 -9.27 0.34
CA GLY A 4 -3.02 -8.46 -0.38
C GLY A 4 -3.00 -8.65 -1.89
N ARG A 5 -1.83 -8.54 -2.53
CA ARG A 5 -1.70 -8.78 -3.98
C ARG A 5 -2.01 -10.23 -4.35
N GLY A 6 -1.57 -11.19 -3.53
CA GLY A 6 -1.89 -12.61 -3.73
C GLY A 6 -3.40 -12.91 -3.63
N GLY A 7 -4.13 -12.12 -2.84
CA GLY A 7 -5.59 -12.14 -2.73
C GLY A 7 -6.32 -11.26 -3.77
N GLY A 8 -5.61 -10.63 -4.70
CA GLY A 8 -6.22 -9.83 -5.77
C GLY A 8 -6.52 -8.36 -5.42
N LEU A 9 -6.07 -7.86 -4.27
CA LEU A 9 -6.23 -6.44 -3.93
C LEU A 9 -5.41 -5.55 -4.87
N PRO A 10 -5.94 -4.38 -5.29
CA PRO A 10 -5.22 -3.43 -6.13
C PRO A 10 -4.16 -2.71 -5.29
N MET A 11 -2.98 -3.32 -5.16
CA MET A 11 -1.84 -2.75 -4.43
C MET A 11 -0.64 -2.62 -5.37
N PRO A 12 0.18 -1.56 -5.20
CA PRO A 12 1.39 -1.42 -6.00
C PRO A 12 2.37 -2.55 -5.66
N PRO A 13 3.29 -2.92 -6.58
CA PRO A 13 4.49 -3.65 -6.22
C PRO A 13 5.13 -3.00 -4.99
N THR A 14 5.48 -3.82 -4.00
CA THR A 14 6.00 -3.34 -2.73
C THR A 14 7.29 -4.08 -2.44
N TYR A 15 8.37 -3.31 -2.30
CA TYR A 15 9.70 -3.77 -1.95
C TYR A 15 9.94 -3.46 -0.47
N ALA A 16 10.59 -4.38 0.24
CA ALA A 16 10.97 -4.19 1.63
C ALA A 16 12.48 -4.41 1.76
N ALA A 17 13.16 -3.52 2.47
CA ALA A 17 14.61 -3.58 2.63
C ALA A 17 15.03 -3.13 4.03
N ALA A 18 15.92 -3.88 4.68
CA ALA A 18 16.54 -3.48 5.93
C ALA A 18 17.70 -2.49 5.74
N ARG A 19 18.11 -2.25 4.48
CA ARG A 19 19.21 -1.34 4.13
C ARG A 19 18.87 -0.58 2.84
N PRO A 20 19.10 0.75 2.78
CA PRO A 20 18.77 1.55 1.60
C PRO A 20 19.42 1.06 0.31
N GLU A 21 20.62 0.50 0.36
CA GLU A 21 21.34 0.02 -0.83
C GLU A 21 20.60 -1.09 -1.57
N ALA A 22 19.82 -1.90 -0.86
CA ALA A 22 19.04 -2.96 -1.49
C ALA A 22 17.89 -2.39 -2.33
N LEU A 23 17.43 -1.16 -2.05
CA LEU A 23 16.41 -0.49 -2.88
C LEU A 23 16.95 -0.06 -4.24
N GLU A 24 18.27 -0.04 -4.44
CA GLU A 24 18.87 0.29 -5.76
C GLU A 24 18.84 -0.86 -6.76
N GLU A 25 18.50 -2.06 -6.30
CA GLU A 25 18.23 -3.20 -7.17
C GLU A 25 16.85 -3.08 -7.84
N ILE A 26 16.00 -2.13 -7.39
CA ILE A 26 14.70 -1.85 -8.00
C ILE A 26 14.94 -1.29 -9.43
N PRO A 27 14.28 -1.85 -10.46
CA PRO A 27 14.42 -1.37 -11.82
C PRO A 27 14.09 0.12 -11.97
N GLU A 28 14.87 0.84 -12.77
CA GLU A 28 14.64 2.27 -13.03
C GLU A 28 13.24 2.55 -13.61
N ALA A 29 12.64 1.59 -14.32
CA ALA A 29 11.29 1.68 -14.86
C ALA A 29 10.18 1.75 -13.79
N GLU A 30 10.47 1.40 -12.54
CA GLU A 30 9.53 1.50 -11.41
C GLU A 30 9.53 2.89 -10.76
N PHE A 31 10.50 3.75 -11.12
CA PHE A 31 10.57 5.11 -10.61
C PHE A 31 9.55 6.01 -11.32
N PRO A 32 9.01 7.04 -10.63
CA PRO A 32 9.36 7.49 -9.28
C PRO A 32 8.87 6.55 -8.18
N LEU A 33 9.63 6.44 -7.08
CA LEU A 33 9.28 5.62 -5.91
C LEU A 33 8.77 6.48 -4.75
N VAL A 34 7.86 5.95 -3.95
CA VAL A 34 7.58 6.40 -2.59
C VAL A 34 8.32 5.50 -1.62
N VAL A 35 9.21 6.08 -0.81
CA VAL A 35 9.99 5.37 0.21
C VAL A 35 9.55 5.84 1.60
N LYS A 36 9.24 4.89 2.49
CA LYS A 36 8.81 5.16 3.87
C LYS A 36 9.36 4.11 4.85
N PRO A 37 9.49 4.42 6.15
CA PRO A 37 9.73 3.41 7.18
C PRO A 37 8.58 2.40 7.24
N ALA A 38 8.89 1.14 7.55
CA ALA A 38 7.88 0.09 7.68
C ALA A 38 6.99 0.25 8.92
N ASP A 39 7.51 0.86 9.98
CA ASP A 39 6.83 1.19 11.24
C ASP A 39 6.37 2.66 11.30
N GLY A 40 6.31 3.32 10.14
CA GLY A 40 5.85 4.69 10.00
C GLY A 40 4.40 4.86 10.46
N SER A 41 4.15 5.88 11.29
CA SER A 41 2.80 6.35 11.62
C SER A 41 2.55 7.71 10.97
N SER A 42 1.30 7.96 10.59
CA SER A 42 0.80 9.29 10.21
C SER A 42 1.55 9.95 9.03
N GLY A 43 2.10 9.16 8.11
CA GLY A 43 2.84 9.68 6.95
C GLY A 43 4.22 10.27 7.28
N ARG A 44 4.75 10.00 8.48
CA ARG A 44 6.11 10.40 8.87
C ARG A 44 7.14 9.80 7.91
N ALA A 45 8.08 10.64 7.49
CA ALA A 45 9.22 10.27 6.65
C ALA A 45 8.85 9.59 5.32
N VAL A 46 7.64 9.85 4.79
CA VAL A 46 7.25 9.46 3.44
C VAL A 46 7.97 10.37 2.45
N ARG A 47 8.74 9.80 1.53
CA ARG A 47 9.58 10.54 0.58
C ARG A 47 9.26 10.11 -0.84
N LEU A 48 9.02 11.09 -1.71
CA LEU A 48 9.03 10.87 -3.15
C LEU A 48 10.48 10.88 -3.65
N VAL A 49 10.89 9.78 -4.29
CA VAL A 49 12.22 9.55 -4.82
C VAL A 49 12.11 9.43 -6.34
N PRO A 50 12.38 10.51 -7.09
CA PRO A 50 12.09 10.57 -8.52
C PRO A 50 13.02 9.71 -9.38
N THR A 51 14.25 9.47 -8.93
CA THR A 51 15.29 8.78 -9.71
C THR A 51 16.18 7.90 -8.83
N PRO A 52 16.88 6.91 -9.42
CA PRO A 52 17.89 6.13 -8.70
C PRO A 52 19.01 6.99 -8.09
N ASP A 53 19.41 8.07 -8.75
CA ASP A 53 20.41 8.99 -8.20
C ASP A 53 19.91 9.69 -6.95
N ARG A 54 18.65 10.12 -6.93
CA ARG A 54 18.07 10.72 -5.73
C ARG A 54 17.96 9.71 -4.57
N LEU A 55 17.73 8.43 -4.88
CA LEU A 55 17.76 7.36 -3.86
C LEU A 55 19.15 7.27 -3.22
N ARG A 56 20.23 7.34 -4.02
CA ARG A 56 21.62 7.31 -3.55
C ARG A 56 21.95 8.50 -2.64
N GLU A 57 21.49 9.69 -3.00
CA GLU A 57 21.67 10.89 -2.19
C GLU A 57 20.99 10.79 -0.82
N LEU A 58 19.86 10.08 -0.75
CA LEU A 58 19.09 9.90 0.49
C LEU A 58 19.56 8.75 1.37
N ARG A 59 20.53 7.93 0.95
CA ARG A 59 20.98 6.72 1.68
C ARG A 59 21.24 6.96 3.15
N THR A 60 22.03 7.97 3.48
CA THR A 60 22.41 8.26 4.88
C THR A 60 21.19 8.60 5.73
N GLU A 61 20.22 9.34 5.18
CA GLU A 61 18.98 9.66 5.88
C GLU A 61 18.09 8.42 6.05
N LEU A 62 17.99 7.59 5.01
CA LEU A 62 17.19 6.36 5.02
C LEU A 62 17.79 5.26 5.91
N ALA A 63 19.11 5.26 6.10
CA ALA A 63 19.80 4.30 6.95
C ALA A 63 19.50 4.46 8.45
N ALA A 64 18.84 5.56 8.83
CA ALA A 64 18.38 5.77 10.21
C ALA A 64 17.15 4.90 10.57
N GLU A 65 16.47 4.32 9.57
CA GLU A 65 15.25 3.53 9.74
C GLU A 65 15.58 2.03 9.75
N GLU A 66 14.94 1.25 10.63
CA GLU A 66 15.22 -0.20 10.77
C GLU A 66 14.78 -1.02 9.55
N MET A 67 13.68 -0.62 8.93
CA MET A 67 13.14 -1.26 7.73
C MET A 67 12.44 -0.23 6.86
N LEU A 68 12.71 -0.32 5.57
CA LEU A 68 12.15 0.55 4.53
C LEU A 68 11.17 -0.22 3.67
N ILE A 69 10.12 0.49 3.26
CA ILE A 69 9.17 0.09 2.23
C ILE A 69 9.34 1.04 1.05
N ALA A 70 9.45 0.49 -0.16
CA ALA A 70 9.44 1.24 -1.40
C ALA A 70 8.32 0.73 -2.33
N GLN A 71 7.58 1.66 -2.92
CA GLN A 71 6.48 1.38 -3.84
C GLN A 71 6.57 2.34 -5.03
N PRO A 72 6.23 1.93 -6.27
CA PRO A 72 6.01 2.86 -7.36
C PRO A 72 5.01 3.94 -6.95
N TYR A 73 5.31 5.18 -7.27
CA TYR A 73 4.44 6.30 -7.00
C TYR A 73 3.16 6.18 -7.84
N VAL A 74 2.02 6.31 -7.18
CA VAL A 74 0.70 6.32 -7.83
C VAL A 74 0.28 7.78 -8.02
N PRO A 75 0.24 8.29 -9.26
CA PRO A 75 -0.24 9.64 -9.53
C PRO A 75 -1.68 9.80 -9.02
N ASN A 76 -1.94 10.86 -8.27
CA ASN A 76 -3.25 11.19 -7.74
C ASN A 76 -3.39 12.72 -7.63
N SER A 77 -4.55 13.21 -7.19
CA SER A 77 -4.87 14.64 -7.08
C SER A 77 -4.17 15.39 -5.94
N GLY A 78 -3.27 14.73 -5.19
CA GLY A 78 -2.69 15.23 -3.95
C GLY A 78 -3.58 14.98 -2.73
N VAL A 79 -4.58 14.12 -2.86
CA VAL A 79 -5.52 13.74 -1.80
C VAL A 79 -5.51 12.22 -1.63
N ASP A 80 -5.33 11.80 -0.39
CA ASP A 80 -5.39 10.41 0.03
C ASP A 80 -6.75 10.15 0.69
N LEU A 81 -7.32 8.97 0.46
CA LEU A 81 -8.57 8.54 1.08
C LEU A 81 -8.28 7.53 2.19
N LYS A 82 -8.52 7.89 3.45
CA LYS A 82 -8.43 6.95 4.57
C LYS A 82 -9.81 6.38 4.86
N VAL A 83 -9.93 5.07 4.76
CA VAL A 83 -11.15 4.31 5.06
C VAL A 83 -10.97 3.60 6.40
N TYR A 84 -11.99 3.62 7.25
CA TYR A 84 -12.04 2.90 8.51
C TYR A 84 -13.17 1.88 8.46
N CYS A 85 -12.90 0.67 8.93
CA CYS A 85 -13.90 -0.37 9.13
C CYS A 85 -14.10 -0.62 10.63
N VAL A 86 -15.36 -0.58 11.06
CA VAL A 86 -15.78 -0.93 12.41
C VAL A 86 -16.85 -2.03 12.33
N ASP A 87 -16.45 -3.29 12.46
CA ASP A 87 -17.33 -4.48 12.34
C ASP A 87 -18.19 -4.46 11.06
N GLY A 88 -17.60 -4.08 9.94
CA GLY A 88 -18.26 -3.99 8.63
C GLY A 88 -18.93 -2.65 8.33
N GLU A 89 -19.00 -1.72 9.28
CA GLU A 89 -19.37 -0.33 8.99
C GLU A 89 -18.17 0.44 8.45
N LEU A 90 -18.30 1.06 7.26
CA LEU A 90 -17.21 1.78 6.60
C LEU A 90 -17.38 3.30 6.70
N TYR A 91 -16.27 3.99 6.96
CA TYR A 91 -16.18 5.45 7.08
C TYR A 91 -15.00 5.95 6.26
N ALA A 92 -15.12 7.06 5.55
CA ALA A 92 -14.00 7.60 4.79
C ALA A 92 -13.74 9.08 5.07
N THR A 93 -12.45 9.42 5.02
CA THR A 93 -11.93 10.76 5.21
C THR A 93 -10.86 11.04 4.17
N GLU A 94 -11.06 12.12 3.41
CA GLU A 94 -10.02 12.67 2.55
C GLU A 94 -9.00 13.43 3.37
N ARG A 95 -7.73 13.24 3.06
CA ARG A 95 -6.59 13.89 3.69
C ARG A 95 -5.69 14.47 2.61
N VAL A 96 -5.10 15.63 2.88
CA VAL A 96 -4.03 16.13 2.00
C VAL A 96 -2.86 15.16 2.08
N SER A 97 -2.35 14.78 0.91
CA SER A 97 -1.28 13.79 0.81
C SER A 97 -0.05 14.24 1.61
N PRO A 98 0.65 13.33 2.32
CA PRO A 98 1.91 13.63 2.98
C PRO A 98 3.00 14.14 2.03
N LEU A 99 2.86 13.87 0.74
CA LEU A 99 3.77 14.33 -0.31
C LEU A 99 3.47 15.77 -0.78
N SER A 100 2.35 16.36 -0.33
CA SER A 100 1.99 17.75 -0.64
C SER A 100 2.71 18.74 0.29
N PRO A 101 3.09 19.94 -0.18
CA PRO A 101 3.64 21.01 0.67
C PRO A 101 2.76 21.38 1.87
N ASP A 102 1.43 21.23 1.74
CA ASP A 102 0.44 21.50 2.79
C ASP A 102 0.15 20.26 3.67
N GLY A 103 1.10 19.32 3.74
CA GLY A 103 0.97 18.06 4.46
C GLY A 103 0.44 18.27 5.89
N ASN A 104 -0.60 17.52 6.26
CA ASN A 104 -1.32 17.54 7.55
C ASN A 104 -2.51 18.50 7.71
N ALA A 105 -3.15 18.95 6.63
CA ALA A 105 -4.48 19.56 6.75
C ALA A 105 -5.49 18.58 7.42
N ARG A 106 -6.43 19.13 8.21
CA ARG A 106 -7.49 18.33 8.85
C ARG A 106 -8.28 17.58 7.80
N GLY A 107 -8.53 16.29 8.06
CA GLY A 107 -9.29 15.45 7.15
C GLY A 107 -10.74 15.92 7.00
N ARG A 108 -11.30 15.69 5.80
CA ARG A 108 -12.72 15.92 5.53
C ARG A 108 -13.42 14.59 5.33
N ARG A 109 -14.44 14.30 6.15
CA ARG A 109 -15.28 13.11 5.94
C ARG A 109 -16.02 13.22 4.61
N VAL A 110 -16.06 12.11 3.87
CA VAL A 110 -16.69 12.01 2.56
C VAL A 110 -17.50 10.72 2.43
N PRO A 111 -18.51 10.69 1.55
CA PRO A 111 -19.15 9.43 1.19
C PRO A 111 -18.16 8.50 0.49
N LEU A 112 -18.27 7.20 0.76
CA LEU A 112 -17.54 6.15 0.03
C LEU A 112 -18.19 5.90 -1.33
N SER A 113 -17.37 5.80 -2.37
CA SER A 113 -17.82 5.20 -3.62
C SER A 113 -18.05 3.69 -3.43
N ALA A 114 -18.94 3.11 -4.23
CA ALA A 114 -19.22 1.67 -4.18
C ALA A 114 -17.96 0.83 -4.45
N GLU A 115 -17.10 1.30 -5.36
CA GLU A 115 -15.84 0.66 -5.71
C GLU A 115 -14.84 0.63 -4.54
N VAL A 116 -14.61 1.77 -3.87
CA VAL A 116 -13.73 1.83 -2.70
C VAL A 116 -14.30 1.03 -1.54
N ALA A 117 -15.62 1.06 -1.33
CA ALA A 117 -16.27 0.26 -0.30
C ALA A 117 -16.08 -1.25 -0.52
N ALA A 118 -16.20 -1.72 -1.77
CA ALA A 118 -15.95 -3.11 -2.13
C ALA A 118 -14.49 -3.50 -1.88
N ILE A 119 -13.53 -2.67 -2.30
CA ILE A 119 -12.10 -2.90 -2.04
C ILE A 119 -11.81 -2.94 -0.54
N ALA A 120 -12.34 -2.00 0.24
CA ALA A 120 -12.16 -1.98 1.69
C ALA A 120 -12.72 -3.24 2.35
N ALA A 121 -13.91 -3.69 1.97
CA ALA A 121 -14.49 -4.94 2.46
C ALA A 121 -13.62 -6.16 2.12
N GLU A 122 -13.07 -6.21 0.91
CA GLU A 122 -12.15 -7.27 0.47
C GLU A 122 -10.84 -7.25 1.27
N VAL A 123 -10.31 -6.08 1.63
CA VAL A 123 -9.15 -5.95 2.54
C VAL A 123 -9.46 -6.67 3.86
N GLY A 124 -10.63 -6.42 4.47
CA GLY A 124 -11.05 -7.12 5.68
C GLY A 124 -11.10 -8.64 5.52
N ALA A 125 -11.60 -9.13 4.38
CA ALA A 125 -11.68 -10.56 4.09
C ALA A 125 -10.30 -11.21 3.88
N VAL A 126 -9.43 -10.57 3.09
CA VAL A 126 -8.09 -11.06 2.74
C VAL A 126 -7.17 -11.12 3.97
N TYR A 127 -7.24 -10.12 4.84
CA TYR A 127 -6.40 -10.04 6.03
C TYR A 127 -7.07 -10.61 7.30
N GLY A 128 -8.35 -10.98 7.24
CA GLY A 128 -9.10 -11.50 8.39
C GLY A 128 -9.32 -10.46 9.48
N LEU A 129 -9.64 -9.22 9.09
CA LEU A 129 -9.77 -8.07 9.98
C LEU A 129 -11.24 -7.62 10.08
N ASP A 130 -11.70 -7.37 11.32
CA ASP A 130 -13.03 -6.82 11.61
C ASP A 130 -12.97 -5.33 11.99
N LEU A 131 -11.82 -4.90 12.52
CA LEU A 131 -11.48 -3.52 12.86
C LEU A 131 -10.21 -3.21 12.10
N TYR A 132 -10.21 -2.17 11.26
CA TYR A 132 -9.02 -1.82 10.46
C TYR A 132 -9.17 -0.43 9.82
N GLY A 133 -8.05 0.08 9.31
CA GLY A 133 -7.98 1.24 8.44
C GLY A 133 -7.26 0.91 7.14
N VAL A 134 -7.66 1.55 6.05
CA VAL A 134 -7.08 1.38 4.72
C VAL A 134 -6.75 2.74 4.16
N ASP A 135 -5.52 2.93 3.69
CA ASP A 135 -5.13 4.12 2.94
C ASP A 135 -5.22 3.80 1.45
N VAL A 136 -6.04 4.59 0.75
CA VAL A 136 -6.38 4.40 -0.67
C VAL A 136 -6.00 5.65 -1.45
N LEU A 137 -5.32 5.48 -2.57
CA LEU A 137 -5.08 6.52 -3.56
C LEU A 137 -6.02 6.32 -4.74
N LEU A 138 -6.63 7.41 -5.22
CA LEU A 138 -7.41 7.38 -6.45
C LEU A 138 -6.46 7.63 -7.63
N GLY A 139 -5.94 6.53 -8.19
CA GLY A 139 -5.02 6.55 -9.32
C GLY A 139 -5.72 6.70 -10.67
N PRO A 140 -4.95 6.84 -11.77
CA PRO A 140 -5.51 6.98 -13.11
C PRO A 140 -6.30 5.75 -13.58
N ASP A 141 -5.91 4.56 -13.11
CA ASP A 141 -6.52 3.27 -13.46
C ASP A 141 -7.53 2.76 -12.42
N GLY A 142 -7.87 3.61 -11.43
CA GLY A 142 -8.79 3.28 -10.34
C GLY A 142 -8.15 3.33 -8.95
N PRO A 143 -8.90 2.91 -7.91
CA PRO A 143 -8.43 2.98 -6.52
C PRO A 143 -7.33 1.96 -6.23
N VAL A 144 -6.28 2.40 -5.54
CA VAL A 144 -5.12 1.59 -5.16
C VAL A 144 -4.93 1.64 -3.64
N VAL A 145 -4.85 0.47 -3.00
CA VAL A 145 -4.55 0.35 -1.57
C VAL A 145 -3.03 0.44 -1.36
N VAL A 146 -2.59 1.46 -0.62
CA VAL A 146 -1.17 1.71 -0.33
C VAL A 146 -0.78 1.34 1.09
N ASP A 147 -1.74 1.28 2.01
CA ASP A 147 -1.49 0.84 3.38
C ASP A 147 -2.73 0.21 4.03
N VAL A 148 -2.49 -0.71 4.96
CA VAL A 148 -3.53 -1.35 5.78
C VAL A 148 -3.05 -1.37 7.23
N ASN A 149 -3.85 -0.80 8.11
CA ASN A 149 -3.61 -0.76 9.55
C ASN A 149 -4.64 -1.65 10.25
N ASP A 150 -4.18 -2.62 11.02
CA ASP A 150 -5.00 -3.60 11.74
C ASP A 150 -5.75 -3.01 12.93
N PHE A 151 -5.32 -1.86 13.48
CA PHE A 151 -6.05 -1.15 14.51
C PHE A 151 -5.68 0.35 14.53
N PRO A 152 -6.27 1.17 13.65
CA PRO A 152 -5.96 2.60 13.59
C PRO A 152 -6.56 3.37 14.78
N SER A 153 -6.29 4.67 14.87
CA SER A 153 -6.83 5.53 15.94
C SER A 153 -8.34 5.77 15.90
N PHE A 154 -9.00 5.48 14.77
CA PHE A 154 -10.42 5.75 14.50
C PHE A 154 -10.89 7.19 14.76
N THR A 155 -10.00 8.17 14.91
CA THR A 155 -10.34 9.54 15.34
C THR A 155 -11.30 10.27 14.40
N GLU A 156 -11.36 9.85 13.14
CA GLU A 156 -12.24 10.43 12.12
C GLU A 156 -13.62 9.73 12.05
N VAL A 157 -13.84 8.67 12.83
CA VAL A 157 -15.13 7.96 12.92
C VAL A 157 -16.05 8.70 13.90
N PRO A 158 -17.32 8.97 13.53
CA PRO A 158 -18.30 9.55 14.47
C PRO A 158 -18.51 8.64 15.69
N ASP A 159 -18.44 9.21 16.90
CA ASP A 159 -18.58 8.47 18.16
C ASP A 159 -17.65 7.25 18.27
N ALA A 160 -16.43 7.37 17.73
CA ALA A 160 -15.47 6.28 17.57
C ALA A 160 -15.34 5.37 18.81
N ALA A 161 -15.14 5.95 19.99
CA ALA A 161 -14.97 5.19 21.23
C ALA A 161 -16.17 4.27 21.53
N ALA A 162 -17.39 4.77 21.35
CA ALA A 162 -18.60 3.99 21.61
C ALA A 162 -18.81 2.89 20.56
N ARG A 163 -18.57 3.21 19.27
CA ARG A 163 -18.70 2.24 18.17
C ARG A 163 -17.68 1.13 18.26
N VAL A 164 -16.41 1.47 18.41
CA VAL A 164 -15.31 0.51 18.54
C VAL A 164 -15.49 -0.33 19.81
N GLY A 165 -15.84 0.29 20.95
CA GLY A 165 -16.10 -0.43 22.19
C GLY A 165 -17.24 -1.44 22.05
N ARG A 166 -18.35 -1.06 21.38
CA ARG A 166 -19.46 -1.98 21.08
C ARG A 166 -19.02 -3.12 20.16
N ALA A 167 -18.33 -2.80 19.07
CA ALA A 167 -17.83 -3.78 18.11
C ALA A 167 -16.94 -4.84 18.79
N ILE A 168 -16.00 -4.43 19.64
CA ILE A 168 -15.14 -5.34 20.40
C ILE A 168 -15.96 -6.29 21.28
N LEU A 169 -16.95 -5.77 22.02
CA LEU A 169 -17.81 -6.59 22.87
C LEU A 169 -18.65 -7.58 22.05
N GLU A 170 -19.13 -7.18 20.87
CA GLU A 170 -19.90 -8.04 19.99
C GLU A 170 -19.03 -9.13 19.35
N LEU A 171 -17.84 -8.77 18.85
CA LEU A 171 -16.86 -9.71 18.30
C LEU A 171 -16.43 -10.75 19.35
N ALA A 172 -16.18 -10.31 20.58
CA ALA A 172 -15.84 -11.20 21.70
C ALA A 172 -16.97 -12.19 22.01
N ARG A 173 -18.24 -11.76 21.94
CA ARG A 173 -19.41 -12.65 22.13
C ARG A 173 -19.58 -13.65 20.99
N ARG A 174 -19.30 -13.25 19.75
CA ARG A 174 -19.42 -14.10 18.55
C ARG A 174 -18.22 -15.04 18.38
N GLY A 175 -17.13 -14.81 19.10
CA GLY A 175 -15.91 -15.62 19.06
C GLY A 175 -14.87 -15.19 18.02
N GLY A 176 -15.02 -14.01 17.40
CA GLY A 176 -14.18 -13.49 16.31
C GLY A 176 -14.27 -14.34 15.03
N GLY A 177 -14.61 -13.74 13.88
CA GLY A 177 -14.75 -14.58 12.69
C GLY A 177 -15.32 -13.91 11.44
N ARG A 178 -14.47 -13.17 10.72
CA ARG A 178 -14.46 -13.24 9.26
C ARG A 178 -13.25 -14.08 8.81
N SER A 179 -13.50 -15.38 8.72
CA SER A 179 -12.70 -16.44 8.10
C SER A 179 -11.19 -16.50 8.41
N LYS A 180 -10.84 -17.34 9.38
CA LYS A 180 -9.48 -17.93 9.56
C LYS A 180 -8.97 -18.71 8.33
N ALA A 181 -9.82 -18.98 7.32
CA ALA A 181 -9.47 -19.88 6.22
C ALA A 181 -8.55 -19.25 5.15
N ALA A 182 -8.56 -17.91 5.00
CA ALA A 182 -7.72 -17.25 3.98
C ALA A 182 -6.22 -17.21 4.37
N LEU A 183 -5.90 -17.04 5.66
CA LEU A 183 -4.53 -16.83 6.11
C LEU A 183 -3.63 -18.08 6.02
N VAL A 184 -4.20 -19.29 6.19
CA VAL A 184 -3.43 -20.55 6.18
C VAL A 184 -3.04 -20.98 4.76
N GLY A 185 -3.85 -20.64 3.75
CA GLY A 185 -3.59 -20.97 2.35
C GLY A 185 -2.48 -20.11 1.70
N ALA A 186 -2.41 -18.82 2.05
CA ALA A 186 -1.45 -17.89 1.47
C ALA A 186 0.01 -18.13 1.92
N LEU A 187 0.22 -18.72 3.11
CA LEU A 187 1.55 -19.00 3.65
C LEU A 187 2.22 -20.27 3.07
N HIS A 188 1.47 -21.10 2.32
CA HIS A 188 1.97 -22.35 1.74
C HIS A 188 2.09 -22.32 0.21
N GLY A 189 1.90 -21.17 -0.44
CA GLY A 189 2.14 -21.00 -1.87
C GLY A 189 3.65 -21.01 -2.19
N PRO A 190 4.10 -21.63 -3.30
CA PRO A 190 5.50 -21.60 -3.67
C PRO A 190 5.92 -20.14 -3.94
N VAL A 191 6.91 -19.66 -3.19
CA VAL A 191 7.61 -18.41 -3.50
C VAL A 191 8.28 -18.62 -4.85
N ARG A 192 7.68 -18.08 -5.92
CA ARG A 192 8.29 -18.09 -7.24
C ARG A 192 9.45 -17.09 -7.23
N GLY A 193 10.67 -17.61 -7.35
CA GLY A 193 11.85 -16.79 -7.61
C GLY A 193 11.70 -15.99 -8.91
N PRO A 194 12.49 -14.92 -9.09
CA PRO A 194 12.42 -14.10 -10.28
C PRO A 194 12.64 -14.94 -11.54
N GLU A 195 11.75 -14.78 -12.52
CA GLU A 195 11.83 -15.48 -13.80
C GLU A 195 13.07 -15.01 -14.58
N PRO A 196 13.84 -15.91 -15.23
CA PRO A 196 15.02 -15.50 -15.99
C PRO A 196 14.61 -14.65 -17.19
N VAL A 197 15.27 -13.49 -17.34
CA VAL A 197 15.11 -12.61 -18.50
C VAL A 197 15.51 -13.35 -19.78
N PRO A 198 14.68 -13.39 -20.84
CA PRO A 198 15.02 -14.07 -22.08
C PRO A 198 16.20 -13.38 -22.78
N ALA A 199 17.16 -14.20 -23.22
CA ALA A 199 18.34 -13.73 -23.93
C ALA A 199 17.95 -13.03 -25.25
N ARG A 200 18.45 -11.81 -25.45
CA ARG A 200 18.24 -11.01 -26.67
C ARG A 200 18.78 -11.77 -27.89
N GLY A 201 17.89 -12.07 -28.85
CA GLY A 201 18.26 -12.63 -30.15
C GLY A 201 19.19 -11.71 -30.93
N ARG A 202 20.25 -12.28 -31.51
CA ARG A 202 21.14 -11.61 -32.45
C ARG A 202 20.35 -11.14 -33.67
N VAL A 203 20.32 -9.84 -33.91
CA VAL A 203 19.93 -9.26 -35.20
C VAL A 203 21.11 -9.39 -36.15
N THR A 204 20.99 -10.26 -37.16
CA THR A 204 21.92 -10.30 -38.29
C THR A 204 21.53 -9.23 -39.30
N ALA A 205 22.39 -8.23 -39.49
CA ALA A 205 22.25 -7.24 -40.55
C ALA A 205 22.65 -7.85 -41.90
N THR A 206 21.73 -7.86 -42.86
CA THR A 206 22.00 -8.19 -44.26
C THR A 206 22.38 -6.91 -45.01
N VAL A 207 23.61 -6.83 -45.50
CA VAL A 207 24.08 -5.75 -46.38
C VAL A 207 23.64 -6.09 -47.81
N SER A 208 22.87 -5.22 -48.47
CA SER A 208 22.59 -5.34 -49.90
C SER A 208 23.75 -4.73 -50.71
N GLY A 209 24.33 -5.54 -51.59
CA GLY A 209 25.28 -5.09 -52.61
C GLY A 209 24.54 -4.82 -53.92
N GLY A 210 24.70 -3.61 -54.45
CA GLY A 210 24.18 -3.21 -55.75
C GLY A 210 24.94 -3.82 -56.93
N ARG A 211 24.28 -3.81 -58.08
CA ARG A 211 24.89 -3.74 -59.41
C ARG A 211 24.21 -2.61 -60.17
#